data_AF-A0A150LJH1-F1
#
_entry.id   AF-A0A150LJH1-F1
#
_cell.length_a   1.000
_cell.length_b   1.000
_cell.length_c   1.000
_cell.angle_alpha   90.00
_cell.angle_beta   90.00
_cell.angle_gamma   90.00
#
_symmetry.space_group_name_H-M   'P 1'
#
loop_
_entity.id
_entity.type
_entity.pdbx_description
1 polymer ?
#
loop_
_entity_poly.entity_id
_entity_poly.type
_entity_poly.pdbx_seq_one_letter_code
_entity_poly.pdbx_strand_id
1 'polypeptide(L)'
;MKDVLEAIGKQYEKEHHDVTLRFTFASTGTLQKQIEQGAPIDIFVSADARTFEQLQQNKTVIAEHDRPLVYNELVLIVPKDRSSLVHSLSDLTNQSIRSVAIGIPETVPAGAYARQWLQSAGLWEKLKTKYIFTKDVRQVLTYVESQNVDGGIVYRTDALASKHVHIAAVAPPPLNKQIVYKAGVVVQSKQQKAAKQWVAYLYSKQAASFFQKYGFIVPGK
;
A
#
# COMPACT_ATOMS: atom_id res chain seq x y z
N MET A 1 -4.35 -3.26 1.00
CA MET A 1 -5.20 -2.38 1.84
C MET A 1 -6.65 -2.38 1.39
N LYS A 2 -6.93 -2.29 0.07
CA LYS A 2 -8.29 -2.37 -0.50
C LYS A 2 -9.17 -3.47 0.12
N ASP A 3 -8.78 -4.73 -0.06
CA ASP A 3 -9.63 -5.88 0.27
C ASP A 3 -9.92 -5.98 1.77
N VAL A 4 -8.96 -5.57 2.61
CA VAL A 4 -9.14 -5.59 4.06
C VAL A 4 -10.09 -4.49 4.53
N LEU A 5 -10.01 -3.28 3.95
CA LEU A 5 -10.96 -2.20 4.29
C LEU A 5 -12.38 -2.53 3.83
N GLU A 6 -12.55 -3.15 2.66
CA GLU A 6 -13.86 -3.61 2.20
C GLU A 6 -14.43 -4.71 3.12
N ALA A 7 -13.59 -5.65 3.58
CA ALA A 7 -14.01 -6.71 4.50
C ALA A 7 -14.39 -6.17 5.89
N ILE A 8 -13.57 -5.27 6.45
CA ILE A 8 -13.87 -4.60 7.71
C ILE A 8 -15.13 -3.74 7.57
N GLY A 9 -15.29 -3.04 6.43
CA GLY A 9 -16.45 -2.18 6.17
C GLY A 9 -17.75 -2.98 6.17
N LYS A 10 -17.79 -4.11 5.46
CA LYS A 10 -18.93 -5.03 5.49
C LYS A 10 -19.27 -5.54 6.89
N GLN A 11 -18.28 -5.71 7.75
CA GLN A 11 -18.52 -6.11 9.14
C GLN A 11 -19.10 -4.94 9.95
N TYR A 12 -18.54 -3.74 9.79
CA TYR A 12 -18.98 -2.54 10.49
C TYR A 12 -20.41 -2.15 10.13
N GLU A 13 -20.80 -2.17 8.86
CA GLU A 13 -22.17 -1.86 8.41
C GLU A 13 -23.22 -2.86 8.94
N LYS A 14 -22.81 -4.09 9.27
CA LYS A 14 -23.70 -5.05 9.96
C LYS A 14 -23.96 -4.68 11.42
N GLU A 15 -23.03 -3.98 12.05
CA GLU A 15 -23.12 -3.52 13.44
C GLU A 15 -23.70 -2.11 13.55
N HIS A 16 -23.63 -1.34 12.44
CA HIS A 16 -24.03 0.06 12.34
C HIS A 16 -24.92 0.28 11.10
N HIS A 17 -26.19 -0.10 11.21
CA HIS A 17 -27.15 -0.06 10.09
C HIS A 17 -27.48 1.36 9.57
N ASP A 18 -27.15 2.39 10.34
CA ASP A 18 -27.30 3.80 9.98
C ASP A 18 -26.12 4.36 9.18
N VAL A 19 -25.07 3.56 8.96
CA VAL A 19 -23.86 3.97 8.24
C VAL A 19 -23.71 3.21 6.93
N THR A 20 -23.32 3.94 5.87
CA THR A 20 -22.89 3.36 4.60
C THR A 20 -21.51 3.86 4.25
N LEU A 21 -20.56 2.95 4.06
CA LEU A 21 -19.17 3.24 3.72
C LEU A 21 -19.00 3.22 2.20
N ARG A 22 -18.36 4.28 1.67
CA ARG A 22 -17.98 4.37 0.26
C ARG A 22 -16.47 4.49 0.18
N PHE A 23 -15.85 3.58 -0.56
CA PHE A 23 -14.39 3.52 -0.68
C PHE A 23 -13.92 4.02 -2.04
N THR A 24 -12.91 4.88 -2.00
CA THR A 24 -12.11 5.26 -3.18
C THR A 24 -10.69 4.78 -2.96
N PHE A 25 -10.16 4.03 -3.91
CA PHE A 25 -8.80 3.48 -3.84
C PHE A 25 -7.93 4.05 -4.96
N ALA A 26 -6.78 4.59 -4.58
CA ALA A 26 -5.72 5.03 -5.47
C ALA A 26 -4.39 5.00 -4.71
N SER A 27 -3.31 5.48 -5.34
CA SER A 27 -2.05 5.72 -4.63
C SER A 27 -2.21 6.82 -3.58
N THR A 28 -1.40 6.76 -2.52
CA THR A 28 -1.42 7.76 -1.43
C THR A 28 -1.28 9.19 -1.98
N GLY A 29 -0.36 9.42 -2.91
CA GLY A 29 -0.16 10.76 -3.50
C GLY A 29 -1.34 11.22 -4.37
N THR A 30 -2.03 10.30 -5.06
CA THR A 30 -3.27 10.64 -5.78
C THR A 30 -4.38 11.01 -4.80
N LEU A 31 -4.58 10.25 -3.73
CA LEU A 31 -5.60 10.54 -2.71
C LEU A 31 -5.29 11.84 -1.96
N GLN A 32 -4.02 12.10 -1.64
CA GLN A 32 -3.58 13.38 -1.06
C GLN A 32 -4.03 14.56 -1.95
N LYS A 33 -3.71 14.51 -3.25
CA LYS A 33 -4.08 15.57 -4.20
C LYS A 33 -5.60 15.78 -4.26
N GLN A 34 -6.39 14.69 -4.24
CA GLN A 34 -7.85 14.81 -4.21
C GLN A 34 -8.34 15.54 -2.97
N ILE A 35 -7.79 15.23 -1.79
CA ILE A 35 -8.13 15.91 -0.54
C ILE A 35 -7.74 17.39 -0.61
N GLU A 36 -6.53 17.71 -1.07
CA GLU A 36 -6.05 19.10 -1.23
C GLU A 36 -6.89 19.90 -2.24
N GLN A 37 -7.47 19.23 -3.24
CA GLN A 37 -8.39 19.81 -4.22
C GLN A 37 -9.85 19.92 -3.73
N GLY A 38 -10.13 19.54 -2.48
CA GLY A 38 -11.46 19.67 -1.88
C GLY A 38 -12.44 18.55 -2.24
N ALA A 39 -11.94 17.36 -2.62
CA ALA A 39 -12.81 16.19 -2.77
C ALA A 39 -13.57 15.91 -1.45
N PRO A 40 -14.86 15.55 -1.51
CA PRO A 40 -15.69 15.31 -0.32
C PRO A 40 -15.34 13.96 0.33
N ILE A 41 -14.15 13.91 0.95
CA ILE A 41 -13.60 12.73 1.60
C ILE A 41 -13.73 12.90 3.11
N ASP A 42 -14.24 11.88 3.79
CA ASP A 42 -14.42 11.91 5.25
C ASP A 42 -13.19 11.37 6.01
N ILE A 43 -12.56 10.33 5.46
CA ILE A 43 -11.47 9.58 6.10
C ILE A 43 -10.34 9.39 5.10
N PHE A 44 -9.11 9.55 5.56
CA PHE A 44 -7.91 9.27 4.79
C PHE A 44 -7.12 8.13 5.43
N VAL A 45 -6.83 7.09 4.65
CA VAL A 45 -5.93 5.99 5.02
C VAL A 45 -4.72 6.01 4.11
N SER A 46 -3.54 6.25 4.67
CA SER A 46 -2.28 6.39 3.94
C SER A 46 -1.41 5.16 4.12
N ALA A 47 -0.67 4.78 3.06
CA ALA A 47 0.44 3.82 3.10
C ALA A 47 1.83 4.44 3.33
N ASP A 48 1.90 5.77 3.49
CA ASP A 48 3.13 6.53 3.81
C ASP A 48 2.88 7.45 5.00
N ALA A 49 3.65 7.27 6.07
CA ALA A 49 3.58 8.11 7.25
C ALA A 49 3.93 9.57 6.94
N ARG A 50 4.88 9.83 6.04
CA ARG A 50 5.35 11.20 5.73
C ARG A 50 4.24 12.03 5.07
N THR A 51 3.56 11.46 4.07
CA THR A 51 2.41 12.12 3.43
C THR A 51 1.29 12.39 4.43
N PHE A 52 1.01 11.43 5.31
CA PHE A 52 -0.01 11.62 6.34
C PHE A 52 0.36 12.74 7.31
N GLU A 53 1.60 12.75 7.80
CA GLU A 53 2.13 13.79 8.70
C GLU A 53 2.12 15.18 8.06
N GLN A 54 2.42 15.28 6.76
CA GLN A 54 2.31 16.53 6.02
C GLN A 54 0.87 17.07 6.01
N LEU A 55 -0.13 16.20 5.76
CA LEU A 55 -1.54 16.59 5.83
C LEU A 55 -1.99 16.95 7.25
N GLN A 56 -1.38 16.35 8.28
CA GLN A 56 -1.62 16.75 9.68
C GLN A 56 -1.03 18.13 9.98
N GLN A 57 0.20 18.40 9.57
CA GLN A 57 0.86 19.70 9.74
C GLN A 57 0.06 20.83 9.06
N ASN A 58 -0.50 20.53 7.89
CA ASN A 58 -1.37 21.44 7.15
C ASN A 58 -2.80 21.55 7.72
N LYS A 59 -3.11 20.83 8.82
CA LYS A 59 -4.44 20.77 9.45
C LYS A 59 -5.54 20.31 8.48
N THR A 60 -5.19 19.47 7.51
CA THR A 60 -6.13 18.89 6.54
C THR A 60 -6.71 17.58 7.06
N VAL A 61 -5.90 16.81 7.78
CA VAL A 61 -6.28 15.52 8.40
C VAL A 61 -5.95 15.55 9.89
N ILE A 62 -6.85 15.04 10.72
CA ILE A 62 -6.64 14.85 12.15
C ILE A 62 -6.45 13.35 12.40
N ALA A 63 -5.35 12.99 13.07
CA ALA A 63 -5.21 11.64 13.60
C ALA A 63 -6.00 11.53 14.91
N GLU A 64 -6.81 10.50 15.02
CA GLU A 64 -7.45 10.14 16.29
C GLU A 64 -6.54 9.25 17.16
N HIS A 65 -5.42 8.77 16.59
CA HIS A 65 -4.45 7.90 17.24
C HIS A 65 -3.02 8.23 16.82
N ASP A 66 -2.11 8.29 17.80
CA ASP A 66 -0.68 8.57 17.57
C ASP A 66 0.12 7.34 17.14
N ARG A 67 -0.50 6.15 17.19
CA ARG A 67 0.14 4.89 16.79
C ARG A 67 -0.17 4.53 15.33
N PRO A 68 0.70 3.77 14.66
CA PRO A 68 0.39 3.15 13.39
C PRO A 68 -0.91 2.35 13.42
N LEU A 69 -1.62 2.34 12.30
CA LEU A 69 -2.74 1.42 12.08
C LEU A 69 -2.19 0.01 11.89
N VAL A 70 -1.31 -0.16 10.90
CA VAL A 70 -0.64 -1.41 10.54
C VAL A 70 0.70 -1.11 9.86
N TYR A 71 1.57 -2.13 9.81
CA TYR A 71 2.77 -2.14 8.99
C TYR A 71 2.64 -3.15 7.86
N ASN A 72 3.54 -3.04 6.89
CA ASN A 72 3.63 -3.96 5.76
C ASN A 72 5.10 -4.14 5.36
N GLU A 73 5.33 -5.01 4.38
CA GLU A 73 6.67 -5.30 3.87
C GLU A 73 6.69 -5.12 2.36
N LEU A 74 7.83 -4.70 1.82
CA LEU A 74 8.02 -4.60 0.38
C LEU A 74 8.61 -5.91 -0.15
N VAL A 75 8.12 -6.37 -1.30
CA VAL A 75 8.54 -7.63 -1.90
C VAL A 75 8.73 -7.48 -3.41
N LEU A 76 9.71 -8.22 -3.93
CA LEU A 76 9.83 -8.50 -5.36
C LEU A 76 8.96 -9.72 -5.68
N ILE A 77 8.04 -9.55 -6.63
CA ILE A 77 7.22 -10.62 -7.17
C ILE A 77 7.58 -10.90 -8.63
N VAL A 78 7.36 -12.14 -9.04
CA VAL A 78 7.45 -12.61 -10.43
C VAL A 78 6.24 -13.49 -10.77
N PRO A 79 5.93 -13.71 -12.06
CA PRO A 79 4.92 -14.69 -12.43
C PRO A 79 5.25 -16.06 -11.83
N LYS A 80 4.26 -16.74 -11.27
CA LYS A 80 4.47 -18.02 -10.57
C LYS A 80 5.13 -19.07 -11.47
N ASP A 81 4.77 -19.10 -12.75
CA ASP A 81 5.31 -20.03 -13.75
C ASP A 81 6.78 -19.74 -14.11
N ARG A 82 7.32 -18.59 -13.66
CA ARG A 82 8.70 -18.14 -13.91
C ARG A 82 9.49 -17.97 -12.60
N SER A 83 9.04 -18.57 -11.51
CA SER A 83 9.67 -18.43 -10.19
C SER A 83 11.13 -18.90 -10.13
N SER A 84 11.59 -19.70 -11.09
CA SER A 84 12.97 -20.17 -11.18
C SER A 84 13.93 -19.18 -11.86
N LEU A 85 13.43 -18.08 -12.43
CA LEU A 85 14.26 -17.12 -13.18
C LEU A 85 14.79 -15.96 -12.33
N VAL A 86 14.15 -15.70 -11.18
CA VAL A 86 14.46 -14.56 -10.31
C VAL A 86 14.33 -15.02 -8.86
N HIS A 87 15.44 -14.96 -8.14
CA HIS A 87 15.52 -15.29 -6.71
C HIS A 87 15.98 -14.09 -5.87
N SER A 88 16.44 -13.03 -6.52
CA SER A 88 16.96 -11.83 -5.88
C SER A 88 16.76 -10.59 -6.76
N LEU A 89 17.00 -9.40 -6.20
CA LEU A 89 17.01 -8.17 -7.01
C LEU A 89 18.09 -8.20 -8.10
N SER A 90 19.24 -8.83 -7.84
CA SER A 90 20.36 -8.87 -8.79
C SER A 90 20.00 -9.57 -10.10
N ASP A 91 19.14 -10.59 -10.02
CA ASP A 91 18.67 -11.34 -11.20
C ASP A 91 17.85 -10.47 -12.17
N LEU A 92 17.32 -9.32 -11.71
CA LEU A 92 16.63 -8.36 -12.58
C LEU A 92 17.56 -7.77 -13.66
N THR A 93 18.88 -7.85 -13.46
CA THR A 93 19.86 -7.40 -14.47
C THR A 93 20.03 -8.39 -15.61
N ASN A 94 19.63 -9.66 -15.45
CA ASN A 94 19.74 -10.69 -16.47
C ASN A 94 19.05 -10.28 -17.78
N GLN A 95 19.63 -10.66 -18.91
CA GLN A 95 19.10 -10.31 -20.24
C GLN A 95 17.72 -10.92 -20.53
N SER A 96 17.39 -12.04 -19.87
CA SER A 96 16.06 -12.67 -19.93
C SER A 96 14.96 -11.83 -19.26
N ILE A 97 15.32 -10.92 -18.36
CA ILE A 97 14.40 -9.99 -17.72
C ILE A 97 14.33 -8.72 -18.57
N ARG A 98 13.19 -8.49 -19.21
CA ARG A 98 12.98 -7.37 -20.15
C ARG A 98 12.31 -6.19 -19.46
N SER A 99 11.43 -6.45 -18.49
CA SER A 99 10.65 -5.41 -17.84
C SER A 99 10.33 -5.69 -16.37
N VAL A 100 10.31 -4.64 -15.57
CA VAL A 100 9.98 -4.66 -14.13
C VAL A 100 8.99 -3.56 -13.82
N ALA A 101 7.81 -3.92 -13.33
CA ALA A 101 6.78 -2.95 -12.95
C ALA A 101 7.02 -2.37 -11.55
N ILE A 102 6.92 -1.04 -11.43
CA ILE A 102 7.06 -0.31 -10.17
C ILE A 102 6.00 0.81 -10.17
N GLY A 103 5.39 1.09 -9.01
CA GLY A 103 4.54 2.29 -8.90
C GLY A 103 5.33 3.57 -9.19
N ILE A 104 4.70 4.59 -9.79
CA ILE A 104 5.32 5.91 -10.00
C ILE A 104 5.84 6.44 -8.65
N PRO A 105 7.17 6.53 -8.42
CA PRO A 105 7.69 6.79 -7.07
C PRO A 105 7.30 8.15 -6.49
N GLU A 106 6.95 9.11 -7.35
CA GLU A 106 6.49 10.44 -6.96
C GLU A 106 5.08 10.44 -6.34
N THR A 107 4.28 9.40 -6.58
CA THR A 107 2.87 9.34 -6.11
C THR A 107 2.51 8.05 -5.39
N VAL A 108 3.24 6.96 -5.66
CA VAL A 108 2.99 5.63 -5.10
C VAL A 108 4.06 5.33 -4.06
N PRO A 109 3.72 5.21 -2.75
CA PRO A 109 4.71 4.92 -1.72
C PRO A 109 5.48 3.61 -1.96
N ALA A 110 4.81 2.55 -2.41
CA ALA A 110 5.49 1.30 -2.82
C ALA A 110 6.58 1.56 -3.88
N GLY A 111 6.33 2.49 -4.81
CA GLY A 111 7.30 2.93 -5.81
C GLY A 111 8.48 3.69 -5.22
N ALA A 112 8.22 4.59 -4.26
CA ALA A 112 9.27 5.29 -3.53
C ALA A 112 10.17 4.32 -2.74
N TYR A 113 9.58 3.37 -2.02
CA TYR A 113 10.33 2.34 -1.31
C TYR A 113 11.07 1.39 -2.26
N ALA A 114 10.47 1.04 -3.41
CA ALA A 114 11.13 0.25 -4.45
C ALA A 114 12.36 0.97 -5.01
N ARG A 115 12.25 2.27 -5.30
CA ARG A 115 13.38 3.11 -5.70
C ARG A 115 14.48 3.08 -4.64
N GLN A 116 14.14 3.28 -3.37
CA GLN A 116 15.10 3.24 -2.27
C GLN A 116 15.80 1.86 -2.16
N TRP A 117 15.05 0.76 -2.30
CA TRP A 117 15.60 -0.59 -2.24
C TRP A 117 16.55 -0.88 -3.41
N LEU A 118 16.17 -0.49 -4.62
CA LEU A 118 16.99 -0.67 -5.81
C LEU A 118 18.22 0.24 -5.80
N GLN A 119 18.12 1.45 -5.23
CA GLN A 119 19.25 2.36 -5.06
C GLN A 119 20.25 1.81 -4.04
N SER A 120 19.79 1.30 -2.89
CA SER A 120 20.68 0.70 -1.89
C SER A 120 21.37 -0.56 -2.41
N ALA A 121 20.75 -1.27 -3.34
CA ALA A 121 21.36 -2.40 -4.06
C ALA A 121 22.26 -1.99 -5.24
N GLY A 122 22.38 -0.70 -5.58
CA GLY A 122 23.15 -0.23 -6.74
C GLY A 122 22.57 -0.66 -8.09
N LEU A 123 21.26 -0.94 -8.14
CA LEU A 123 20.54 -1.45 -9.31
C LEU A 123 19.65 -0.41 -9.97
N TRP A 124 19.31 0.68 -9.27
CA TRP A 124 18.31 1.64 -9.76
C TRP A 124 18.63 2.16 -11.17
N GLU A 125 19.85 2.67 -11.39
CA GLU A 125 20.29 3.17 -12.70
C GLU A 125 20.49 2.04 -13.72
N LYS A 126 20.94 0.85 -13.28
CA LYS A 126 21.19 -0.30 -14.17
C LYS A 126 19.92 -0.84 -14.83
N LEU A 127 18.78 -0.71 -14.15
CA LEU A 127 17.49 -1.19 -14.63
C LEU A 127 16.63 -0.08 -15.26
N LYS A 128 17.17 1.13 -15.45
CA LYS A 128 16.42 2.31 -15.90
C LYS A 128 15.60 2.09 -17.18
N THR A 129 16.12 1.30 -18.11
CA THR A 129 15.45 0.97 -19.38
C THR A 129 14.41 -0.15 -19.26
N LYS A 130 14.37 -0.86 -18.13
CA LYS A 130 13.45 -1.98 -17.88
C LYS A 130 12.20 -1.56 -17.08
N TYR A 131 12.17 -0.37 -16.50
CA TYR A 131 11.06 0.03 -15.65
C TYR A 131 9.78 0.31 -16.42
N ILE A 132 8.68 -0.27 -15.93
CA ILE A 132 7.33 0.07 -16.33
C ILE A 132 6.66 0.74 -15.13
N PHE A 133 6.41 2.04 -15.22
CA PHE A 133 5.80 2.79 -14.14
C PHE A 133 4.28 2.67 -14.15
N THR A 134 3.68 2.38 -13.00
CA THR A 134 2.23 2.18 -12.86
C THR A 134 1.61 3.22 -11.92
N LYS A 135 0.29 3.45 -12.06
CA LYS A 135 -0.43 4.46 -11.27
C LYS A 135 -0.60 4.08 -9.79
N ASP A 136 -0.56 2.79 -9.48
CA ASP A 136 -0.67 2.22 -8.13
C ASP A 136 -0.08 0.80 -8.07
N VAL A 137 0.02 0.26 -6.86
CA VAL A 137 0.59 -1.07 -6.58
C VAL A 137 -0.27 -2.22 -7.09
N ARG A 138 -1.59 -2.03 -7.24
CA ARG A 138 -2.48 -3.07 -7.78
C ARG A 138 -2.29 -3.24 -9.28
N GLN A 139 -2.01 -2.16 -10.00
CA GLN A 139 -1.63 -2.24 -11.40
C GLN A 139 -0.29 -2.96 -11.60
N VAL A 140 0.69 -2.80 -10.68
CA VAL A 140 1.92 -3.61 -10.70
C VAL A 140 1.57 -5.09 -10.58
N LEU A 141 0.76 -5.47 -9.59
CA LEU A 141 0.34 -6.85 -9.38
C LEU A 141 -0.32 -7.42 -10.64
N THR A 142 -1.29 -6.71 -11.22
CA THR A 142 -1.98 -7.15 -12.44
C THR A 142 -1.04 -7.38 -13.62
N TYR A 143 -0.02 -6.53 -13.81
CA TYR A 143 0.95 -6.72 -14.90
C TYR A 143 1.82 -7.96 -14.71
N VAL A 144 2.16 -8.29 -13.46
CA VAL A 144 2.90 -9.52 -13.15
C VAL A 144 1.99 -10.74 -13.31
N GLU A 145 0.74 -10.69 -12.85
CA GLU A 145 -0.25 -11.76 -13.03
C GLU A 145 -0.50 -12.09 -14.50
N SER A 146 -0.62 -11.06 -15.34
CA SER A 146 -0.85 -11.23 -16.78
C SER A 146 0.42 -11.51 -17.59
N GLN A 147 1.57 -11.64 -16.93
CA GLN A 147 2.89 -11.82 -17.56
C GLN A 147 3.27 -10.72 -18.58
N ASN A 148 2.67 -9.53 -18.44
CA ASN A 148 3.02 -8.37 -19.26
C ASN A 148 4.41 -7.81 -18.87
N VAL A 149 4.84 -8.11 -17.64
CA VAL A 149 6.19 -7.83 -17.14
C VAL A 149 6.81 -9.07 -16.53
N ASP A 150 8.14 -9.08 -16.43
CA ASP A 150 8.88 -10.23 -15.92
C ASP A 150 9.02 -10.21 -14.38
N GLY A 151 8.81 -9.05 -13.76
CA GLY A 151 8.71 -8.91 -12.31
C GLY A 151 8.07 -7.59 -11.90
N GLY A 152 7.84 -7.42 -10.61
CA GLY A 152 7.33 -6.18 -10.06
C GLY A 152 7.57 -6.06 -8.56
N ILE A 153 7.59 -4.83 -8.05
CA ILE A 153 7.78 -4.57 -6.62
C ILE A 153 6.47 -4.08 -6.01
N VAL A 154 5.95 -4.84 -5.05
CA VAL A 154 4.65 -4.60 -4.40
C VAL A 154 4.74 -4.75 -2.89
N TYR A 155 3.64 -4.51 -2.17
CA TYR A 155 3.56 -4.90 -0.77
C TYR A 155 3.27 -6.40 -0.63
N ARG A 156 3.80 -7.01 0.43
CA ARG A 156 3.60 -8.42 0.74
C ARG A 156 2.12 -8.79 0.78
N THR A 157 1.27 -7.93 1.34
CA THR A 157 -0.19 -8.15 1.38
C THR A 157 -0.83 -8.22 0.00
N ASP A 158 -0.32 -7.48 -0.98
CA ASP A 158 -0.85 -7.53 -2.35
C ASP A 158 -0.40 -8.82 -3.04
N ALA A 159 0.84 -9.25 -2.82
CA ALA A 159 1.34 -10.54 -3.31
C ALA A 159 0.52 -11.73 -2.74
N LEU A 160 0.19 -11.69 -1.45
CA LEU A 160 -0.61 -12.72 -0.78
C LEU A 160 -2.07 -12.78 -1.26
N ALA A 161 -2.58 -11.71 -1.88
CA ALA A 161 -3.91 -11.70 -2.46
C ALA A 161 -3.99 -12.45 -3.79
N SER A 162 -2.86 -12.86 -4.38
CA SER A 162 -2.79 -13.54 -5.67
C SER A 162 -2.25 -14.96 -5.56
N LYS A 163 -2.78 -15.85 -6.39
CA LYS A 163 -2.26 -17.22 -6.59
C LYS A 163 -1.33 -17.34 -7.80
N HIS A 164 -1.20 -16.28 -8.59
CA HIS A 164 -0.51 -16.26 -9.89
C HIS A 164 0.90 -15.66 -9.82
N VAL A 165 1.32 -15.18 -8.65
CA VAL A 165 2.64 -14.59 -8.44
C VAL A 165 3.43 -15.37 -7.38
N HIS A 166 4.74 -15.24 -7.44
CA HIS A 166 5.68 -15.78 -6.47
C HIS A 166 6.50 -14.63 -5.86
N ILE A 167 6.72 -14.66 -4.54
CA ILE A 167 7.61 -13.72 -3.86
C ILE A 167 9.04 -14.21 -4.03
N ALA A 168 9.81 -13.54 -4.90
CA ALA A 168 11.20 -13.87 -5.16
C ALA A 168 12.14 -13.32 -4.08
N ALA A 169 11.87 -12.12 -3.56
CA ALA A 169 12.67 -11.51 -2.51
C ALA A 169 11.83 -10.59 -1.60
N VAL A 170 12.27 -10.43 -0.35
CA VAL A 170 11.68 -9.51 0.62
C VAL A 170 12.70 -8.40 0.90
N ALA A 171 12.25 -7.16 0.96
CA ALA A 171 13.11 -6.03 1.29
C ALA A 171 13.64 -6.12 2.72
N PRO A 172 14.83 -5.56 3.01
CA PRO A 172 15.45 -5.70 4.31
C PRO A 172 14.69 -4.94 5.41
N PRO A 173 14.77 -5.37 6.69
CA PRO A 173 14.01 -4.78 7.79
C PRO A 173 14.12 -3.26 7.96
N PRO A 174 15.28 -2.60 7.76
CA PRO A 174 15.36 -1.15 7.83
C PRO A 174 14.42 -0.41 6.87
N LEU A 175 14.13 -1.01 5.70
CA LEU A 175 13.15 -0.47 4.76
C LEU A 175 11.72 -0.80 5.21
N ASN A 176 11.45 -2.06 5.55
CA ASN A 176 10.10 -2.50 5.94
C ASN A 176 9.58 -1.77 7.18
N LYS A 177 10.45 -1.43 8.13
CA LYS A 177 10.09 -0.62 9.32
C LYS A 177 9.54 0.77 8.97
N GLN A 178 9.81 1.28 7.76
CA GLN A 178 9.30 2.58 7.29
C GLN A 178 7.91 2.48 6.66
N ILE A 179 7.43 1.26 6.35
CA ILE A 179 6.15 1.05 5.67
C ILE A 179 5.03 1.03 6.72
N VAL A 180 4.57 2.24 7.03
CA VAL A 180 3.62 2.52 8.10
C VAL A 180 2.32 3.03 7.50
N TYR A 181 1.22 2.37 7.84
CA TYR A 181 -0.11 2.84 7.50
C TYR A 181 -0.69 3.67 8.64
N LYS A 182 -1.30 4.80 8.30
CA LYS A 182 -2.00 5.70 9.23
C LYS A 182 -3.40 6.00 8.72
N ALA A 183 -4.35 6.20 9.63
CA ALA A 183 -5.71 6.61 9.32
C ALA A 183 -6.09 7.85 10.12
N GLY A 184 -6.86 8.74 9.50
CA GLY A 184 -7.31 9.99 10.12
C GLY A 184 -8.56 10.53 9.46
N VAL A 185 -9.19 11.49 10.14
CA VAL A 185 -10.41 12.16 9.69
C VAL A 185 -10.05 13.44 8.97
N VAL A 186 -10.64 13.68 7.81
CA VAL A 186 -10.45 14.94 7.06
C VAL A 186 -11.20 16.06 7.77
N VAL A 187 -10.53 17.20 8.00
CA VAL A 187 -11.07 18.31 8.78
C VAL A 187 -12.34 18.91 8.17
N GLN A 188 -12.42 18.93 6.84
CA GLN A 188 -13.59 19.45 6.10
C GLN A 188 -14.76 18.47 6.01
N SER A 189 -14.63 17.24 6.56
CA SER A 189 -15.71 16.27 6.55
C SER A 189 -16.96 16.83 7.23
N LYS A 190 -18.12 16.65 6.59
CA LYS A 190 -19.44 16.94 7.18
C LYS A 190 -19.94 15.79 8.07
N GLN A 191 -19.22 14.67 8.09
CA GLN A 191 -19.58 13.43 8.79
C GLN A 191 -18.62 13.13 9.95
N GLN A 192 -18.10 14.16 10.63
CA GLN A 192 -17.06 14.06 11.66
C GLN A 192 -17.30 12.94 12.68
N LYS A 193 -18.53 12.83 13.22
CA LYS A 193 -18.86 11.82 14.23
C LYS A 193 -18.72 10.40 13.68
N ALA A 194 -19.36 10.12 12.54
CA ALA A 194 -19.30 8.80 11.91
C ALA A 194 -17.88 8.46 11.43
N ALA A 195 -17.16 9.46 10.90
CA ALA A 195 -15.77 9.31 10.47
C ALA A 195 -14.85 8.92 11.63
N LYS A 196 -14.94 9.60 12.78
CA LYS A 196 -14.18 9.27 13.99
C LYS A 196 -14.50 7.87 14.51
N GLN A 197 -15.78 7.49 14.52
CA GLN A 197 -16.20 6.15 14.96
C GLN A 197 -15.63 5.05 14.05
N TRP A 198 -15.67 5.25 12.73
CA TRP A 198 -15.05 4.32 11.78
C TRP A 198 -13.53 4.24 11.95
N VAL A 199 -12.83 5.38 12.08
CA VAL A 199 -11.38 5.39 12.33
C VAL A 199 -11.08 4.62 13.62
N ALA A 200 -11.77 4.90 14.73
CA ALA A 200 -11.58 4.17 15.98
C ALA A 200 -11.83 2.65 15.81
N TYR A 201 -12.83 2.26 15.01
CA TYR A 201 -13.10 0.87 14.71
C TYR A 201 -11.95 0.18 13.96
N LEU A 202 -11.26 0.87 13.04
CA LEU A 202 -10.05 0.34 12.37
C LEU A 202 -8.93 -0.02 13.38
N TYR A 203 -8.88 0.66 14.52
CA TYR A 203 -7.89 0.41 15.57
C TYR A 203 -8.34 -0.63 16.62
N SER A 204 -9.55 -1.19 16.48
CA SER A 204 -10.12 -2.18 17.40
C SER A 204 -9.47 -3.57 17.28
N LYS A 205 -9.70 -4.42 18.30
CA LYS A 205 -9.29 -5.84 18.27
C LYS A 205 -9.95 -6.61 17.12
N GLN A 206 -11.19 -6.26 16.78
CA GLN A 206 -11.94 -6.89 15.70
C GLN A 206 -11.30 -6.60 14.35
N ALA A 207 -11.06 -5.31 14.03
CA ALA A 207 -10.36 -4.92 12.81
C ALA A 207 -8.94 -5.49 12.74
N ALA A 208 -8.22 -5.55 13.86
CA ALA A 208 -6.88 -6.15 13.93
C ALA A 208 -6.88 -7.61 13.41
N SER A 209 -7.90 -8.41 13.72
CA SER A 209 -8.00 -9.79 13.23
C SER A 209 -8.11 -9.88 11.70
N PHE A 210 -8.82 -8.94 11.07
CA PHE A 210 -8.89 -8.83 9.62
C PHE A 210 -7.53 -8.43 9.05
N PHE A 211 -6.87 -7.40 9.60
CA PHE A 211 -5.54 -7.00 9.15
C PHE A 211 -4.54 -8.17 9.18
N GLN A 212 -4.50 -8.94 10.27
CA GLN A 212 -3.65 -10.12 10.38
C GLN A 212 -3.98 -11.18 9.31
N LYS A 213 -5.27 -11.48 9.11
CA LYS A 213 -5.73 -12.44 8.09
C LYS A 213 -5.30 -12.04 6.67
N TYR A 214 -5.25 -10.74 6.39
CA TYR A 214 -4.81 -10.20 5.10
C TYR A 214 -3.29 -9.98 5.02
N GLY A 215 -2.53 -10.39 6.04
CA GLY A 215 -1.06 -10.39 6.03
C GLY A 215 -0.41 -9.08 6.48
N PHE A 216 -1.17 -8.14 7.04
CA PHE A 216 -0.62 -6.94 7.66
C PHE A 216 -0.04 -7.25 9.04
N ILE A 217 0.97 -6.48 9.43
CA ILE A 217 1.56 -6.55 10.77
C ILE A 217 0.84 -5.53 11.66
N VAL A 218 0.24 -5.98 12.75
CA VAL A 218 -0.48 -5.11 13.69
C VAL A 218 0.48 -4.67 14.82
N PRO A 219 0.54 -3.38 15.20
CA PRO A 219 1.41 -2.91 16.28
C PRO A 219 1.08 -3.55 17.64
N GLY A 220 2.11 -3.76 18.46
CA GLY A 220 1.94 -4.22 19.85
C GLY A 220 1.66 -5.72 20.02
N LYS A 221 1.97 -6.51 18.99
CA LYS A 221 2.13 -7.97 19.07
C LYS A 221 3.56 -8.35 18.73
#